data_AF-D3TAM4-F1
#
_entry.id   AF-D3TAM4-F1
#
_cell.length_a   1.000
_cell.length_b   1.000
_cell.length_c   1.000
_cell.angle_alpha   90.00
_cell.angle_beta   90.00
_cell.angle_gamma   90.00
#
_symmetry.space_group_name_H-M   'P 1'
#
loop_
_entity.id
_entity.type
_entity.pdbx_description
1 polymer ?
#
loop_
_entity_poly.entity_id
_entity_poly.type
_entity_poly.pdbx_seq_one_letter_code
_entity_poly.pdbx_strand_id
1 'polypeptide(L)'
;MVIENIIQQDILSINREIIKKRVSLQGLLKDPVIEEKGKKIKIEKECLDRIAERCNLPQSQIFLPITFFIPAGSYDGYLLSEKDYEVVSSLGYELYKRNGRYWIAKYKIRKLVSSCPGVFQSIIVP
;
A
#
# COMPACT_ATOMS: atom_id res chain seq x y z
N MET A 1 -26.51 -1.14 13.29
CA MET A 1 -25.15 -1.61 12.90
C MET A 1 -25.19 -2.24 11.49
N VAL A 2 -25.75 -1.52 10.51
CA VAL A 2 -25.98 -2.02 9.13
C VAL A 2 -25.30 -1.12 8.10
N ILE A 3 -25.13 0.17 8.43
CA ILE A 3 -24.55 1.20 7.55
C ILE A 3 -23.04 0.97 7.30
N GLU A 4 -22.28 0.49 8.30
CA GLU A 4 -20.83 0.24 8.15
C GLU A 4 -20.52 -0.88 7.15
N ASN A 5 -21.35 -1.93 7.10
CA ASN A 5 -21.17 -3.05 6.17
C ASN A 5 -21.51 -2.68 4.71
N ILE A 6 -22.50 -1.81 4.51
CA ILE A 6 -22.88 -1.34 3.16
C ILE A 6 -21.75 -0.48 2.58
N ILE A 7 -21.19 0.44 3.36
CA ILE A 7 -20.05 1.27 2.94
C ILE A 7 -18.82 0.39 2.64
N GLN A 8 -18.54 -0.64 3.44
CA GLN A 8 -17.44 -1.58 3.13
C GLN A 8 -17.65 -2.34 1.83
N GLN A 9 -18.86 -2.84 1.55
CA GLN A 9 -19.13 -3.59 0.33
C GLN A 9 -19.14 -2.70 -0.93
N ASP A 10 -19.64 -1.47 -0.83
CA ASP A 10 -19.62 -0.50 -1.93
C ASP A 10 -18.20 0.03 -2.21
N ILE A 11 -17.40 0.25 -1.16
CA ILE A 11 -15.98 0.54 -1.31
C ILE A 11 -15.26 -0.63 -1.97
N LEU A 12 -15.56 -1.88 -1.59
CA LEU A 12 -14.91 -3.07 -2.15
C LEU A 12 -15.32 -3.34 -3.61
N SER A 13 -16.54 -3.00 -4.01
CA SER A 13 -17.04 -3.19 -5.38
C SER A 13 -16.57 -2.09 -6.34
N ILE A 14 -16.52 -0.83 -5.90
CA ILE A 14 -15.93 0.29 -6.67
C ILE A 14 -14.40 0.13 -6.82
N ASN A 15 -13.73 -0.47 -5.83
CA ASN A 15 -12.26 -0.55 -5.81
C ASN A 15 -11.62 -1.66 -6.64
N ARG A 16 -12.36 -2.66 -7.14
CA ARG A 16 -11.74 -3.80 -7.86
C ARG A 16 -10.95 -3.40 -9.11
N GLU A 17 -11.27 -2.26 -9.71
CA GLU A 17 -10.53 -1.72 -10.86
C GLU A 17 -9.42 -0.72 -10.49
N ILE A 18 -9.43 -0.19 -9.27
CA ILE A 18 -8.51 0.86 -8.78
C ILE A 18 -7.37 0.23 -7.97
N ILE A 19 -7.65 -0.81 -7.18
CA ILE A 19 -6.63 -1.51 -6.39
C ILE A 19 -5.88 -2.47 -7.30
N LYS A 20 -4.62 -2.12 -7.57
CA LYS A 20 -3.70 -2.95 -8.34
C LYS A 20 -3.56 -4.36 -7.80
N LYS A 21 -3.37 -5.33 -8.70
CA LYS A 21 -2.98 -6.70 -8.35
C LYS A 21 -1.72 -6.67 -7.50
N ARG A 22 -1.74 -7.36 -6.36
CA ARG A 22 -0.59 -7.42 -5.46
C ARG A 22 0.25 -8.68 -5.73
N VAL A 23 1.58 -8.53 -5.71
CA VAL A 23 2.56 -9.62 -5.86
C VAL A 23 3.42 -9.67 -4.60
N SER A 24 3.83 -10.86 -4.17
CA SER A 24 4.69 -10.98 -3.00
C SER A 24 6.08 -10.39 -3.27
N LEU A 25 6.71 -9.83 -2.23
CA LEU A 25 8.08 -9.32 -2.32
C LEU A 25 9.04 -10.42 -2.79
N GLN A 26 8.86 -11.65 -2.29
CA GLN A 26 9.64 -12.81 -2.74
C GLN A 26 9.55 -13.04 -4.25
N GLY A 27 8.36 -12.86 -4.85
CA GLY A 27 8.17 -12.95 -6.30
C GLY A 27 8.86 -11.80 -7.02
N LEU A 28 8.68 -10.57 -6.52
CA LEU A 28 9.23 -9.36 -7.12
C LEU A 28 10.76 -9.27 -7.06
N LEU A 29 11.39 -9.87 -6.06
CA LEU A 29 12.85 -9.96 -5.99
C LEU A 29 13.44 -10.88 -7.07
N LYS A 30 12.66 -11.85 -7.58
CA LYS A 30 13.04 -12.71 -8.70
C LYS A 30 12.72 -12.07 -10.05
N ASP A 31 11.53 -11.50 -10.17
CA ASP A 31 11.06 -10.80 -11.37
C ASP A 31 10.37 -9.48 -10.96
N PRO A 32 11.07 -8.32 -11.07
CA PRO A 32 10.58 -7.04 -10.54
C PRO A 32 9.57 -6.39 -11.48
N VAL A 33 8.53 -7.13 -11.85
CA VAL A 33 7.47 -6.70 -12.78
C VAL A 33 6.11 -7.03 -12.18
N ILE A 34 5.22 -6.04 -12.18
CA ILE A 34 3.79 -6.25 -11.96
C ILE A 34 3.08 -6.18 -13.31
N GLU A 35 2.41 -7.26 -13.68
CA GLU A 35 1.54 -7.30 -14.85
C GLU A 35 0.12 -6.87 -14.48
N GLU A 36 -0.36 -5.81 -15.13
CA GLU A 36 -1.68 -5.24 -14.90
C GLU A 36 -2.34 -4.87 -16.23
N LYS A 37 -3.51 -5.47 -16.53
CA LYS A 37 -4.31 -5.22 -17.74
C LYS A 37 -3.45 -5.27 -19.03
N GLY A 38 -2.52 -6.21 -19.12
CA GLY A 38 -1.61 -6.37 -20.26
C GLY A 38 -0.41 -5.40 -20.31
N LYS A 39 -0.29 -4.49 -19.34
CA LYS A 39 0.88 -3.61 -19.17
C LYS A 39 1.85 -4.19 -18.16
N LYS A 40 3.14 -4.12 -18.45
CA LYS A 40 4.23 -4.48 -17.55
C LYS A 40 4.71 -3.23 -16.82
N ILE A 41 4.54 -3.21 -15.50
CA ILE A 41 5.05 -2.15 -14.63
C ILE A 41 6.34 -2.66 -14.01
N LYS A 42 7.48 -2.14 -14.47
CA LYS A 42 8.78 -2.47 -13.88
C LYS A 42 8.92 -1.74 -12.55
N ILE A 43 9.32 -2.46 -11.51
CA ILE A 43 9.63 -1.91 -10.19
C ILE A 43 11.14 -1.74 -10.07
N GLU A 44 11.55 -0.65 -9.44
CA GLU A 44 12.95 -0.42 -9.10
C GLU A 44 13.42 -1.42 -8.05
N LYS A 45 14.46 -2.16 -8.38
CA LYS A 45 15.01 -3.22 -7.52
C LYS A 45 15.50 -2.66 -6.18
N GLU A 46 16.09 -1.47 -6.17
CA GLU A 46 16.56 -0.80 -4.95
C GLU A 46 15.45 -0.64 -3.91
N CYS A 47 14.23 -0.30 -4.33
CA CYS A 47 13.10 -0.19 -3.42
C CYS A 47 12.67 -1.54 -2.83
N LEU A 48 12.75 -2.62 -3.64
CA LEU A 48 12.43 -3.98 -3.17
C LEU A 48 13.49 -4.45 -2.17
N ASP A 49 14.77 -4.25 -2.48
CA ASP A 49 15.90 -4.62 -1.64
C ASP A 49 15.82 -3.86 -0.29
N ARG A 50 15.55 -2.55 -0.32
CA ARG A 50 15.36 -1.74 0.89
C ARG A 50 14.23 -2.24 1.79
N ILE A 51 13.13 -2.75 1.22
CA ILE A 51 12.05 -3.36 2.00
C ILE A 51 12.52 -4.71 2.58
N ALA A 52 13.19 -5.53 1.78
CA ALA A 52 13.67 -6.84 2.18
C ALA A 52 14.73 -6.77 3.30
N GLU A 53 15.57 -5.74 3.29
CA GLU A 53 16.61 -5.53 4.30
C GLU A 53 16.07 -4.98 5.62
N ARG A 54 15.05 -4.12 5.57
CA ARG A 54 14.57 -3.40 6.75
C ARG A 54 13.37 -4.05 7.43
N CYS A 55 12.58 -4.83 6.70
CA CYS A 55 11.36 -5.42 7.23
C CYS A 55 11.62 -6.85 7.72
N ASN A 56 11.26 -7.12 8.99
CA ASN A 56 11.43 -8.44 9.61
C ASN A 56 10.36 -9.47 9.15
N LEU A 57 9.36 -9.06 8.38
CA LEU A 57 8.34 -9.96 7.87
C LEU A 57 8.92 -10.90 6.81
N PRO A 58 8.49 -12.17 6.76
CA PRO A 58 8.86 -13.06 5.67
C PRO A 58 8.47 -12.45 4.32
N GLN A 59 9.39 -12.44 3.35
CA GLN A 59 9.18 -11.84 2.03
C GLN A 59 7.96 -12.42 1.26
N SER A 60 7.54 -13.65 1.59
CA SER A 60 6.33 -14.28 1.05
C SER A 60 5.02 -13.69 1.61
N GLN A 61 5.09 -12.96 2.72
CA GLN A 61 3.95 -12.34 3.39
C GLN A 61 3.83 -10.83 3.13
N ILE A 62 4.84 -10.22 2.51
CA ILE A 62 4.81 -8.82 2.09
C ILE A 62 4.25 -8.78 0.66
N PHE A 63 3.15 -8.06 0.46
CA PHE A 63 2.50 -7.95 -0.85
C PHE A 63 2.53 -6.49 -1.35
N LEU A 64 2.98 -6.27 -2.59
CA LEU A 64 3.11 -4.95 -3.19
C LEU A 64 2.20 -4.82 -4.42
N PRO A 65 1.60 -3.65 -4.70
CA PRO A 65 1.82 -2.40 -4.00
C PRO A 65 1.08 -2.29 -2.66
N ILE A 66 1.67 -1.55 -1.72
CA ILE A 66 1.00 -1.12 -0.49
C ILE A 66 0.10 0.07 -0.82
N THR A 67 -1.15 0.01 -0.34
CA THR A 67 -2.21 0.96 -0.73
C THR A 67 -2.58 1.86 0.44
N PHE A 68 -2.35 3.16 0.28
CA PHE A 68 -2.85 4.19 1.19
C PHE A 68 -4.21 4.70 0.73
N PHE A 69 -5.17 4.79 1.64
CA PHE A 69 -6.48 5.40 1.39
C PHE A 69 -6.51 6.81 1.99
N ILE A 70 -6.83 7.81 1.20
CA ILE A 70 -6.83 9.23 1.60
C ILE A 70 -8.27 9.75 1.51
N PRO A 71 -8.96 10.00 2.63
CA PRO A 71 -10.27 10.63 2.59
C PRO A 71 -10.23 11.98 1.87
N ALA A 72 -11.29 12.30 1.12
CA ALA A 72 -11.43 13.59 0.45
C ALA A 72 -11.34 14.73 1.47
N GLY A 73 -10.60 15.79 1.13
CA GLY A 73 -10.36 16.93 2.04
C GLY A 73 -9.42 16.65 3.22
N SER A 74 -8.93 15.42 3.41
CA SER A 74 -8.00 15.08 4.49
C SER A 74 -6.54 15.41 4.17
N TYR A 75 -5.81 15.83 5.20
CA TYR A 75 -4.35 15.97 5.22
C TYR A 75 -3.62 14.66 5.56
N ASP A 76 -4.35 13.63 5.94
CA ASP A 76 -3.83 12.30 6.28
C ASP A 76 -4.49 11.22 5.43
N GLY A 77 -3.77 10.12 5.22
CA GLY A 77 -4.31 8.87 4.71
C GLY A 77 -4.04 7.72 5.66
N TYR A 78 -4.57 6.54 5.35
CA TYR A 78 -4.46 5.36 6.21
C TYR A 78 -4.20 4.06 5.45
N LEU A 79 -3.65 3.09 6.19
CA LEU A 79 -3.55 1.68 5.82
C LEU A 79 -4.58 0.85 6.60
N LEU A 80 -4.98 -0.26 5.99
CA LEU A 80 -5.92 -1.23 6.59
C LEU A 80 -5.23 -2.45 7.20
N SER A 81 -4.04 -2.81 6.71
CA SER A 81 -3.31 -4.02 7.09
C SER A 81 -2.19 -3.70 8.08
N GLU A 82 -2.10 -4.49 9.15
CA GLU A 82 -0.98 -4.44 10.09
C GLU A 82 0.35 -4.79 9.42
N LYS A 83 0.37 -5.75 8.49
CA LYS A 83 1.57 -6.09 7.71
C LYS A 83 2.04 -4.92 6.85
N ASP A 84 1.09 -4.19 6.26
CA ASP A 84 1.42 -3.01 5.44
C ASP A 84 1.96 -1.89 6.33
N TYR A 85 1.40 -1.72 7.53
CA TYR A 85 1.92 -0.82 8.55
C TYR A 85 3.35 -1.19 8.95
N GLU A 86 3.64 -2.46 9.24
CA GLU A 86 4.98 -2.92 9.61
C GLU A 86 6.01 -2.63 8.53
N VAL A 87 5.67 -2.86 7.26
CA VAL A 87 6.56 -2.54 6.13
C VAL A 87 6.86 -1.04 6.09
N VAL A 88 5.83 -0.18 6.16
CA VAL A 88 6.02 1.27 6.08
C VAL A 88 6.76 1.81 7.30
N SER A 89 6.48 1.28 8.48
CA SER A 89 7.19 1.59 9.73
C SER A 89 8.66 1.18 9.66
N SER A 90 8.97 -0.01 9.13
CA SER A 90 10.33 -0.51 8.92
C SER A 90 11.16 0.39 8.00
N LEU A 91 10.51 1.11 7.09
CA LEU A 91 11.15 2.10 6.22
C LEU A 91 11.45 3.44 6.93
N GLY A 92 11.11 3.58 8.21
CA GLY A 92 11.36 4.76 9.04
C GLY A 92 10.23 5.79 9.02
N TYR A 93 9.03 5.40 8.59
CA TYR A 93 7.87 6.29 8.58
C TYR A 93 7.01 6.07 9.82
N GLU A 94 6.82 7.12 10.60
CA GLU A 94 5.90 7.08 11.73
C GLU A 94 4.44 7.11 11.26
N LEU A 95 3.68 6.10 11.70
CA LEU A 95 2.23 6.02 11.57
C LEU A 95 1.59 5.99 12.95
N TYR A 96 0.37 6.50 13.07
CA TYR A 96 -0.40 6.47 14.33
C TYR A 96 -1.69 5.68 14.15
N LYS A 97 -2.10 4.96 15.20
CA LYS A 97 -3.32 4.14 15.15
C LYS A 97 -4.53 4.96 15.59
N ARG A 98 -5.59 4.97 14.78
CA ARG A 98 -6.88 5.59 15.12
C ARG A 98 -8.03 4.81 14.49
N ASN A 99 -9.02 4.44 15.31
CA ASN A 99 -10.22 3.69 14.87
C ASN A 99 -9.88 2.41 14.08
N GLY A 100 -8.92 1.63 14.58
CA GLY A 100 -8.50 0.37 13.94
C GLY A 100 -7.69 0.54 12.63
N ARG A 101 -7.30 1.76 12.26
CA ARG A 101 -6.54 2.08 11.04
C ARG A 101 -5.18 2.70 11.38
N TYR A 102 -4.23 2.60 10.45
CA TYR A 102 -2.88 3.15 10.62
C TYR A 102 -2.70 4.38 9.74
N TRP A 103 -2.62 5.56 10.36
CA TRP A 103 -2.67 6.85 9.68
C TRP A 103 -1.29 7.47 9.50
N ILE A 104 -1.13 8.21 8.42
CA ILE A 104 0.11 8.88 8.04
C ILE A 104 -0.21 10.14 7.24
N ALA A 105 0.61 11.18 7.42
CA ALA A 105 0.45 12.44 6.70
C ALA A 105 0.53 12.27 5.17
N LYS A 106 -0.38 12.90 4.46
CA LYS A 106 -0.54 12.82 2.99
C LYS A 106 0.72 13.21 2.22
N TYR A 107 1.49 14.18 2.73
CA TYR A 107 2.75 14.56 2.08
C TYR A 107 3.81 13.44 2.18
N LYS A 108 3.83 12.66 3.27
CA LYS A 108 4.71 11.49 3.41
C LYS A 108 4.27 10.37 2.46
N ILE A 109 2.97 10.15 2.30
CA ILE A 109 2.43 9.21 1.30
C ILE A 109 2.89 9.60 -0.11
N ARG A 110 2.74 10.87 -0.50
CA ARG A 110 3.19 11.36 -1.81
C ARG A 110 4.68 11.10 -2.03
N LYS A 111 5.50 11.38 -1.01
CA LYS A 111 6.95 11.10 -1.04
C LYS A 111 7.24 9.61 -1.26
N LEU A 112 6.55 8.72 -0.53
CA LEU A 112 6.69 7.26 -0.71
C LEU A 112 6.35 6.82 -2.14
N VAL A 113 5.20 7.27 -2.65
CA VAL A 113 4.73 6.93 -3.99
C VAL A 113 5.68 7.44 -5.08
N SER A 114 6.26 8.64 -4.91
CA SER A 114 7.24 9.18 -5.86
C SER A 114 8.61 8.51 -5.77
N SER A 115 9.04 8.14 -4.56
CA SER A 115 10.38 7.57 -4.33
C SER A 115 10.48 6.09 -4.67
N CYS A 116 9.37 5.36 -4.67
CA CYS A 116 9.33 3.95 -5.06
C CYS A 116 8.09 3.68 -5.94
N PRO A 117 8.12 4.10 -7.22
CA PRO A 117 7.03 3.89 -8.15
C PRO A 117 6.66 2.40 -8.27
N GLY A 118 5.36 2.09 -8.18
CA GLY A 118 4.86 0.71 -8.28
C GLY A 118 4.93 -0.11 -7.00
N VAL A 119 5.70 0.32 -5.99
CA VAL A 119 5.73 -0.30 -4.65
C VAL A 119 4.63 0.26 -3.75
N PHE A 120 4.35 1.55 -3.88
CA PHE A 120 3.30 2.24 -3.15
C PHE A 120 2.27 2.81 -4.11
N GLN A 121 1.03 2.84 -3.65
CA GLN A 121 -0.05 3.55 -4.32
C GLN A 121 -0.91 4.30 -3.31
N SER A 122 -1.59 5.33 -3.78
CA SER A 122 -2.55 6.08 -2.98
C SER A 122 -3.86 6.24 -3.73
N ILE A 123 -4.97 6.00 -3.04
CA ILE A 123 -6.34 6.13 -3.56
C ILE A 123 -7.05 7.20 -2.74
N ILE A 124 -7.68 8.16 -3.42
CA ILE A 124 -8.58 9.11 -2.77
C ILE A 124 -9.93 8.42 -2.60
N VAL A 125 -10.45 8.38 -1.37
CA VAL A 125 -11.78 7.86 -1.07
C VAL A 125 -12.73 9.01 -0.75
N PRO A 126 -13.98 8.97 -1.23
CA PRO A 126 -14.98 9.99 -0.92
C PRO A 126 -15.31 10.06 0.58
#